data_AF-A0A941N186-F1
#
_entry.id   AF-A0A941N186-F1
#
_cell.length_a   1.000
_cell.length_b   1.000
_cell.length_c   1.000
_cell.angle_alpha   90.00
_cell.angle_beta   90.00
_cell.angle_gamma   90.00
#
_symmetry.space_group_name_H-M   'P 1'
#
loop_
_entity.id
_entity.type
_entity.pdbx_description
1 polymer ?
#
loop_
_entity_poly.entity_id
_entity_poly.type
_entity_poly.pdbx_seq_one_letter_code
_entity_poly.pdbx_strand_id
1 'polypeptide(L)' 'EAALDALTAGVKKVHIVDGRMPHSLLVEIFSDQGVGTEIVA' A
#
# COMPACT_ATOMS: atom_id res chain seq x y z
N GLU A 1 -12.59 -5.59 -0.25
CA GLU A 1 -12.47 -7.07 -0.16
C GLU A 1 -11.07 -7.52 -0.54
N ALA A 2 -10.60 -7.30 -1.78
CA ALA A 2 -9.27 -7.75 -2.23
C ALA A 2 -8.09 -7.50 -1.26
N ALA A 3 -8.00 -6.32 -0.63
CA ALA A 3 -6.94 -6.03 0.35
C ALA A 3 -7.03 -6.92 1.61
N LEU A 4 -8.25 -7.14 2.13
CA LEU A 4 -8.50 -7.99 3.28
C LEU A 4 -8.31 -9.47 2.94
N ASP A 5 -8.69 -9.89 1.74
CA ASP A 5 -8.49 -11.25 1.25
C ASP A 5 -6.99 -11.56 1.12
N ALA A 6 -6.20 -10.61 0.61
CA ALA A 6 -4.75 -10.74 0.51
C ALA A 6 -4.10 -10.89 1.90
N LEU A 7 -4.51 -10.08 2.88
CA LEU A 7 -4.04 -10.21 4.26
C LEU A 7 -4.41 -11.59 4.83
N THR A 8 -5.66 -12.02 4.63
CA THR A 8 -6.14 -13.35 5.06
C THR A 8 -5.37 -14.49 4.40
N ALA A 9 -4.91 -14.32 3.17
CA ALA A 9 -4.07 -15.26 2.43
C ALA A 9 -2.57 -15.24 2.84
N GLY A 10 -2.18 -14.42 3.82
CA GLY A 10 -0.83 -14.38 4.36
C GLY A 10 0.08 -13.26 3.82
N VAL A 11 -0.47 -12.30 3.07
CA VAL A 11 0.27 -11.07 2.74
C VAL A 11 0.45 -10.24 4.01
N LYS A 12 1.68 -9.76 4.26
CA LYS A 12 2.01 -9.07 5.53
C LYS A 12 1.44 -7.66 5.63
N LYS A 13 1.30 -6.97 4.50
CA LYS A 13 0.82 -5.59 4.41
C LYS A 13 0.31 -5.29 3.01
N VAL A 14 -0.68 -4.42 2.93
CA VAL A 14 -1.25 -3.93 1.66
C VAL A 14 -1.23 -2.41 1.67
N HIS A 15 -0.83 -1.82 0.54
CA HIS A 15 -0.77 -0.37 0.35
C HIS A 15 -1.76 0.05 -0.74
N ILE A 16 -2.63 1.02 -0.45
CA ILE A 16 -3.53 1.66 -1.42
C ILE A 16 -2.97 3.04 -1.74
N VAL A 17 -2.51 3.24 -2.97
CA VAL A 17 -1.74 4.42 -3.40
C VAL A 17 -2.53 5.31 -4.37
N ASP A 18 -2.38 6.63 -4.27
CA ASP A 18 -2.92 7.56 -5.27
C ASP A 18 -2.04 7.59 -6.53
N GLY A 19 -2.51 6.92 -7.59
CA GLY A 19 -1.81 6.84 -8.87
C GLY A 19 -1.72 8.15 -9.66
N ARG A 20 -2.43 9.21 -9.26
CA ARG A 20 -2.38 10.52 -9.94
C ARG A 20 -1.12 11.31 -9.60
N MET A 21 -0.47 10.98 -8.48
CA MET A 21 0.78 11.62 -8.10
C MET A 21 1.93 11.04 -8.93
N PRO A 22 2.78 11.89 -9.56
CA PRO A 22 3.98 11.42 -10.23
C PRO A 22 4.85 10.60 -9.29
N HIS A 23 5.34 9.46 -9.77
CA HIS A 23 6.23 8.57 -9.02
C HIS A 23 5.64 8.02 -7.70
N SER A 24 4.31 7.93 -7.58
CA SER A 24 3.63 7.47 -6.36
C SER A 24 4.14 6.13 -5.82
N LEU A 25 4.45 5.17 -6.70
CA LEU A 25 5.04 3.88 -6.30
C LEU A 25 6.43 4.03 -5.68
N LEU A 26 7.28 4.91 -6.23
CA LEU A 26 8.63 5.13 -5.70
C LEU A 26 8.56 5.82 -4.34
N VAL A 27 7.68 6.80 -4.19
CA VAL A 27 7.48 7.48 -2.91
C VAL A 27 6.96 6.50 -1.85
N GLU A 28 6.00 5.65 -2.18
CA GLU A 28 5.43 4.67 -1.23
C GLU A 28 6.44 3.59 -0.81
N ILE A 29 7.33 3.15 -1.71
CA ILE A 29 8.29 2.08 -1.41
C ILE A 29 9.55 2.61 -0.72
N PHE A 30 10.01 3.81 -1.09
CA PHE A 30 11.31 4.35 -0.68
C PHE A 30 11.23 5.56 0.25
N SER A 31 10.04 5.87 0.78
CA SER A 31 9.85 6.95 1.75
C SER A 31 8.98 6.51 2.92
N ASP A 32 9.39 6.89 4.12
CA ASP A 32 8.60 6.70 5.34
C ASP A 32 7.45 7.72 5.47
N GLN A 33 7.38 8.72 4.58
CA GLN A 33 6.26 9.65 4.55
C GLN A 33 4.94 8.94 4.20
N GLY A 34 4.97 7.98 3.26
CA GLY A 34 3.78 7.34 2.71
C GLY A 34 2.82 8.34 2.06
N VAL A 35 2.23 7.99 0.93
CA VAL A 35 1.21 8.83 0.25
C VAL A 35 -0.12 8.10 0.10
N GLY A 36 -0.17 6.87 0.60
CA GLY A 36 -1.33 6.01 0.56
C GLY A 36 -1.91 5.66 1.93
N THR A 37 -2.79 4.65 1.90
CA THR A 37 -3.27 3.96 3.10
C THR A 37 -2.54 2.63 3.22
N GLU A 38 -1.89 2.40 4.35
CA GLU A 38 -1.34 1.10 4.71
C GLU A 38 -2.36 0.30 5.54
N ILE A 39 -2.53 -0.97 5.20
CA ILE A 39 -3.36 -1.93 5.94
C ILE A 39 -2.46 -3.09 6.36
N VAL A 40 -2.43 -3.36 7.67
CA VAL A 40 -1.63 -4.43 8.30
C VAL A 40 -2.55 -5.43 9.00
N ALA A 41 -2.08 -6.69 9.09
CA ALA A 41 -2.77 -7.79 9.79
C ALA A 41 -2.50 -7.77 11.30
#